data_AF-A0A6I2QYH1-F1
#
_entry.id   AF-A0A6I2QYH1-F1
#
_cell.length_a   1.000
_cell.length_b   1.000
_cell.length_c   1.000
_cell.angle_alpha   90.00
_cell.angle_beta   90.00
_cell.angle_gamma   90.00
#
_symmetry.space_group_name_H-M   'P 1'
#
loop_
_entity.id
_entity.type
_entity.pdbx_description
1 polymer ?
#
loop_
_entity_poly.entity_id
_entity_poly.type
_entity_poly.pdbx_seq_one_letter_code
_entity_poly.pdbx_strand_id
1 'polypeptide(L)' 'MCAICMRSPCDPRCPNAPEPPTVYTCKHCGEPIVPGDEFYEIECAYYHEECFMDCAANILVSQFGASKGVAEVER' A
#
# COMPACT_ATOMS: atom_id res chain seq x y z
N MET A 1 -31.59 -8.25 -5.58
CA MET A 1 -31.66 -6.99 -6.34
C MET A 1 -31.73 -5.86 -5.34
N CYS A 2 -30.76 -4.95 -5.33
CA CYS A 2 -30.68 -3.86 -4.36
C CYS A 2 -31.78 -2.81 -4.59
N ALA A 3 -32.38 -2.28 -3.53
CA ALA A 3 -33.45 -1.27 -3.62
C ALA A 3 -32.97 0.11 -4.10
N ILE A 4 -31.66 0.38 -4.06
CA ILE A 4 -31.08 1.67 -4.43
C ILE A 4 -30.63 1.66 -5.90
N CYS A 5 -29.77 0.70 -6.26
CA CYS A 5 -29.21 0.63 -7.61
C CYS A 5 -29.94 -0.35 -8.54
N MET A 6 -30.94 -1.09 -8.04
CA MET A 6 -31.75 -2.04 -8.81
C MET A 6 -30.94 -3.12 -9.54
N ARG A 7 -29.72 -3.42 -9.07
CA ARG A 7 -28.80 -4.42 -9.66
C ARG A 7 -28.43 -5.53 -8.66
N SER A 8 -27.93 -6.66 -9.19
CA SER A 8 -27.33 -7.77 -8.44
C SER A 8 -26.19 -8.41 -9.24
N PRO A 9 -24.92 -8.27 -8.82
CA PRO A 9 -24.43 -7.50 -7.67
C PRO A 9 -24.71 -5.99 -7.80
N CYS A 10 -24.62 -5.27 -6.68
CA CYS A 10 -24.83 -3.83 -6.65
C CYS A 10 -23.85 -3.10 -7.62
N ASP A 11 -24.29 -1.96 -8.14
CA ASP A 11 -23.38 -1.08 -8.91
C ASP A 11 -22.26 -0.58 -7.98
N PRO A 12 -21.00 -0.47 -8.43
CA PRO A 12 -19.87 -0.01 -7.59
C PRO A 12 -20.09 1.36 -6.94
N ARG A 13 -20.94 2.21 -7.54
CA ARG A 13 -21.27 3.55 -7.01
C ARG A 13 -22.43 3.52 -6.01
N CYS A 14 -23.02 2.35 -5.76
CA CYS A 14 -24.08 2.16 -4.78
C CYS A 14 -23.47 2.09 -3.36
N PRO A 15 -24.09 2.68 -2.33
CA PRO A 15 -23.63 2.51 -0.95
C PRO A 15 -23.73 1.07 -0.42
N ASN A 16 -24.55 0.24 -1.06
CA ASN A 16 -24.64 -1.20 -0.78
C ASN A 16 -23.72 -2.03 -1.69
N ALA A 17 -22.83 -1.39 -2.47
CA ALA A 17 -21.80 -2.11 -3.19
C ALA A 17 -20.93 -2.85 -2.19
N PRO A 18 -20.69 -4.15 -2.38
CA PRO A 18 -19.67 -4.82 -1.58
C PRO A 18 -18.34 -4.12 -1.85
N GLU A 19 -17.63 -3.76 -0.78
CA GLU A 19 -16.29 -3.20 -0.89
C GLU A 19 -15.40 -4.20 -1.67
N PRO A 20 -14.52 -3.71 -2.56
CA PRO A 20 -13.61 -4.59 -3.27
C PRO A 20 -12.79 -5.41 -2.25
N PRO A 21 -12.51 -6.69 -2.55
CA PRO A 21 -11.78 -7.54 -1.61
C PRO A 21 -10.40 -6.93 -1.37
N THR A 22 -10.09 -6.67 -0.10
CA THR A 22 -8.74 -6.30 0.31
C THR A 22 -7.82 -7.51 0.12
N VAL A 23 -6.77 -7.37 -0.68
CA VAL A 23 -5.76 -8.43 -0.86
C VAL A 23 -4.74 -8.34 0.28
N TYR A 24 -4.20 -7.13 0.50
CA TYR A 24 -3.23 -6.84 1.54
C TYR A 24 -3.55 -5.50 2.21
N THR A 25 -2.90 -5.20 3.34
CA THR A 25 -3.02 -3.90 4.00
C THR A 25 -1.65 -3.25 4.02
N CYS A 26 -1.55 -2.02 3.53
CA CYS A 26 -0.29 -1.30 3.53
C CYS A 26 0.12 -0.97 4.96
N LYS A 27 1.31 -1.42 5.38
CA LYS A 27 1.82 -1.18 6.73
C LYS A 27 2.19 0.29 6.97
N HIS A 28 2.41 1.07 5.92
CA HIS A 28 2.78 2.49 6.04
C HIS A 28 1.56 3.40 6.25
N CYS A 29 0.55 3.33 5.36
CA CYS A 29 -0.63 4.20 5.43
C CYS A 29 -1.84 3.54 6.13
N GLY A 30 -1.87 2.21 6.23
CA GLY A 30 -2.99 1.45 6.78
C GLY A 30 -4.14 1.21 5.81
N GLU A 31 -4.04 1.68 4.57
CA GLU A 31 -5.08 1.50 3.55
C GLU A 31 -5.03 0.11 2.90
N PRO A 32 -6.18 -0.41 2.44
CA PRO A 32 -6.24 -1.68 1.72
C PRO A 32 -5.54 -1.57 0.36
N ILE A 33 -4.84 -2.63 -0.02
CA ILE A 33 -4.30 -2.88 -1.36
C ILE A 33 -5.33 -3.77 -2.07
N VAL A 34 -5.93 -3.27 -3.13
CA VAL A 34 -7.00 -3.96 -3.87
C VAL A 34 -6.43 -4.73 -5.07
N PRO A 35 -7.14 -5.73 -5.61
CA PRO A 35 -6.63 -6.48 -6.76
C PRO A 35 -6.44 -5.57 -7.98
N GLY A 36 -5.21 -5.53 -8.48
CA GLY A 36 -4.79 -4.66 -9.58
C GLY A 36 -3.83 -3.55 -9.16
N ASP A 37 -3.69 -3.28 -7.87
CA ASP A 37 -2.70 -2.33 -7.35
C ASP A 37 -1.28 -2.92 -7.35
N GLU A 38 -0.30 -2.06 -7.59
CA GLU A 38 1.12 -2.38 -7.48
C GLU A 38 1.57 -2.28 -6.03
N PHE A 39 2.21 -3.34 -5.52
CA PHE A 39 2.64 -3.44 -4.13
C PHE A 39 4.03 -4.06 -3.99
N TYR A 40 4.71 -3.70 -2.91
CA TYR A 40 5.97 -4.30 -2.48
C TYR A 40 5.78 -5.10 -1.20
N GLU A 41 6.45 -6.25 -1.12
CA GLU A 41 6.50 -7.10 0.06
C GLU A 41 7.92 -7.10 0.67
N ILE A 42 8.02 -6.80 1.96
CA ILE A 42 9.27 -6.85 2.73
C ILE A 42 8.98 -7.43 4.12
N GLU A 43 9.67 -8.51 4.49
CA GLU A 43 9.54 -9.15 5.82
C GLU A 43 8.08 -9.36 6.26
N CYS A 44 7.24 -9.94 5.39
CA CYS A 44 5.81 -10.15 5.62
C CYS A 44 4.98 -8.86 5.81
N ALA A 45 5.52 -7.70 5.45
CA ALA A 45 4.80 -6.44 5.38
C ALA A 45 4.57 -6.02 3.93
N TYR A 46 3.36 -5.56 3.64
CA TYR A 46 2.95 -5.10 2.32
C TYR A 46 2.88 -3.58 2.30
N TYR A 47 3.23 -2.98 1.16
CA TYR A 47 3.22 -1.54 0.96
C TYR A 47 2.73 -1.22 -0.45
N HIS A 48 1.94 -0.17 -0.63
CA HIS A 48 1.71 0.39 -1.97
C HIS A 48 3.04 0.83 -2.59
N GLU A 49 3.16 0.82 -3.92
CA GLU A 49 4.35 1.31 -4.63
C GLU A 49 4.77 2.72 -4.16
N GLU A 50 3.83 3.66 -4.15
CA GLU A 50 4.06 5.04 -3.72
C GLU A 50 4.55 5.12 -2.27
N CYS A 51 3.85 4.45 -1.36
CA CYS A 51 4.20 4.40 0.06
C CYS A 51 5.58 3.77 0.26
N PHE A 52 5.89 2.74 -0.51
CA PHE A 52 7.17 2.06 -0.40
C PHE A 52 8.32 2.98 -0.81
N MET A 53 8.22 3.71 -1.91
CA MET A 53 9.28 4.64 -2.32
C MET A 53 9.58 5.71 -1.27
N ASP A 54 8.56 6.23 -0.60
CA ASP A 54 8.72 7.23 0.47
C ASP A 54 9.40 6.66 1.73
N CYS A 55 9.05 5.43 2.14
CA CYS A 55 9.57 4.83 3.36
C CYS A 55 10.77 3.89 3.16
N ALA A 56 11.13 3.55 1.91
CA ALA A 56 12.17 2.56 1.58
C ALA A 56 13.52 2.89 2.22
N ALA A 57 13.97 4.15 2.13
CA ALA A 57 15.23 4.56 2.72
C ALA A 57 15.25 4.37 4.25
N ASN A 58 14.13 4.65 4.93
CA ASN A 58 14.02 4.46 6.37
C ASN A 58 13.99 2.97 6.73
N ILE A 59 13.24 2.16 5.98
CA ILE A 59 13.22 0.70 6.15
C ILE A 59 14.64 0.13 6.00
N LEU A 60 15.38 0.53 4.96
CA LEU A 60 16.74 0.05 4.72
C LEU A 60 17.70 0.43 5.85
N VAL A 61 17.59 1.65 6.39
CA VAL A 61 18.43 2.09 7.52
C VAL A 61 18.06 1.36 8.81
N SER A 62 16.76 1.27 9.11
CA SER A 62 16.26 0.78 10.40
C SER A 62 16.23 -0.74 10.52
N GLN A 63 15.86 -1.44 9.45
CA GLN A 63 15.70 -2.90 9.45
C GLN A 63 16.90 -3.62 8.82
N PHE A 64 17.51 -3.04 7.79
CA PHE A 64 18.60 -3.67 7.04
C PHE A 64 19.99 -3.09 7.35
N GLY A 65 20.08 -2.15 8.30
CA GLY A 65 21.36 -1.60 8.76
C GLY A 65 22.10 -0.75 7.73
N ALA A 66 21.39 -0.21 6.73
CA ALA A 66 21.99 0.74 5.81
C ALA A 66 22.48 1.99 6.55
N SER A 67 23.62 2.52 6.15
CA SER A 67 24.16 3.76 6.71
C SER A 67 24.15 4.86 5.64
N LYS A 68 23.70 6.05 6.04
CA LYS A 68 23.79 7.25 5.22
C LYS A 68 25.05 8.03 5.60
N GLY A 69 25.84 8.42 4.61
CA GLY A 69 27.03 9.26 4.78
C GLY A 69 27.01 10.42 3.80
N VAL A 70 27.72 11.51 4.13
CA VAL A 70 28.00 12.60 3.21
C VAL A 70 29.44 12.42 2.74
N ALA A 71 29.67 12.38 1.44
CA ALA A 71 31.03 12.28 0.89
C ALA A 71 31.70 13.66 1.00
N GLU A 72 32.74 13.75 1.83
CA GLU A 72 33.55 14.96 1.97
C GLU A 72 34.94 14.75 1.33
N VAL A 73 35.47 15.80 0.72
CA VAL A 73 36.85 15.80 0.20
C VAL A 73 37.77 16.23 1.34
N GLU A 74 38.66 15.35 1.78
CA GLU A 74 39.71 15.70 2.74
C GLU A 74 40.55 16.83 2.15
N ARG A 75 40.54 17.99 2.82
CA ARG A 75 41.31 19.18 2.43
C ARG A 75 42.64 19.26 3.16
#